data_AF-A0A1G2KLZ1-F1
#
_entry.id   AF-A0A1G2KLZ1-F1
#
_cell.length_a   1.000
_cell.length_b   1.000
_cell.length_c   1.000
_cell.angle_alpha   90.00
_cell.angle_beta   90.00
_cell.angle_gamma   90.00
#
_symmetry.space_group_name_H-M   'P 1'
#
loop_
_entity.id
_entity.type
_entity.pdbx_description
1 polymer ?
#
loop_
_entity_poly.entity_id
_entity_poly.type
_entity_poly.pdbx_seq_one_letter_code
_entity_poly.pdbx_strand_id
1 'polypeptide(L)'
;MISSVRLRKKKIGKLRDTVFLTMLLVLGLGLGSFLVFHNIRIYQKRVELQKRAEVLKDQIGSLESRKGELESAIQVGTTQEYQEKVLREQGLYKKPGEEVVTIIPPEQVQEEQKQQQANRVWWNPFSWFSRD
;
A
#
# COMPACT_ATOMS: atom_id res chain seq x y z
N MET A 1 -39.79 -77.51 29.09
CA MET A 1 -39.62 -76.15 29.65
C MET A 1 -38.29 -75.45 29.28
N ILE A 2 -37.55 -75.89 28.23
CA ILE A 2 -36.16 -75.43 27.96
C ILE A 2 -36.05 -74.48 26.74
N SER A 3 -37.12 -74.30 25.97
CA SER A 3 -37.08 -73.54 24.70
C SER A 3 -37.02 -72.01 24.87
N SER A 4 -37.63 -71.45 25.92
CA SER A 4 -37.71 -69.99 26.12
C SER A 4 -36.38 -69.36 26.59
N VAL A 5 -35.51 -70.13 27.25
CA VAL A 5 -34.22 -69.66 27.78
C VAL A 5 -33.21 -69.39 26.65
N ARG A 6 -33.20 -70.21 25.60
CA ARG A 6 -32.30 -70.02 24.44
C ARG A 6 -32.69 -68.79 23.61
N LEU A 7 -33.99 -68.51 23.48
CA LEU A 7 -34.50 -67.35 22.74
C LEU A 7 -34.16 -66.01 23.45
N ARG A 8 -34.22 -65.97 24.79
CA ARG A 8 -33.79 -64.79 25.57
C ARG A 8 -32.29 -64.52 25.43
N LYS A 9 -31.42 -65.55 25.53
CA LYS A 9 -29.97 -65.39 25.34
C LYS A 9 -29.60 -64.86 23.94
N LYS A 10 -30.30 -65.33 22.89
CA LYS A 10 -30.05 -64.88 21.50
C LYS A 10 -30.47 -63.43 21.25
N LYS A 11 -31.50 -62.93 21.94
CA LYS A 11 -31.91 -61.50 21.87
C LYS A 11 -30.95 -60.57 22.59
N ILE A 12 -30.42 -60.96 23.75
CA ILE A 12 -29.48 -60.14 24.53
C ILE A 12 -28.13 -60.00 23.81
N GLY A 13 -27.63 -61.08 23.17
CA GLY A 13 -26.42 -61.01 22.34
C GLY A 13 -26.57 -60.03 21.17
N LYS A 14 -27.67 -60.12 20.42
CA LYS A 14 -27.96 -59.22 19.30
C LYS A 14 -28.08 -57.74 19.71
N LEU A 15 -28.66 -57.45 20.88
CA LEU A 15 -28.74 -56.08 21.40
C LEU A 15 -27.36 -55.54 21.76
N ARG A 16 -26.51 -56.34 22.41
CA ARG A 16 -25.14 -55.94 22.77
C ARG A 16 -24.29 -55.66 21.52
N ASP A 17 -24.40 -56.51 20.51
CA ASP A 17 -23.65 -56.35 19.25
C ASP A 17 -24.13 -55.11 18.49
N THR A 18 -25.43 -54.83 18.48
CA THR A 18 -25.98 -53.61 17.86
C THR A 18 -25.49 -52.36 18.58
N VAL A 19 -25.52 -52.34 19.92
CA VAL A 19 -25.04 -51.20 20.73
C VAL A 19 -23.54 -50.97 20.49
N PHE A 20 -22.73 -52.04 20.49
CA PHE A 20 -21.30 -51.94 20.22
C PHE A 20 -21.01 -51.38 18.82
N LEU A 21 -21.73 -51.85 17.80
CA LEU A 21 -21.56 -51.40 16.42
C LEU A 21 -22.01 -49.95 16.24
N THR A 22 -23.10 -49.53 16.90
CA THR A 22 -23.52 -48.11 16.91
C THR A 22 -22.52 -47.21 17.63
N MET A 23 -21.94 -47.66 18.75
CA MET A 23 -20.91 -46.91 19.48
C MET A 23 -19.67 -46.70 18.61
N LEU A 24 -19.21 -47.75 17.92
CA LEU A 24 -18.06 -47.70 17.04
C LEU A 24 -18.32 -46.77 15.84
N LEU A 25 -19.53 -46.80 15.27
CA LEU A 25 -19.93 -45.90 14.19
C LEU A 25 -19.93 -44.43 14.63
N VAL A 26 -20.50 -44.12 15.80
CA VAL A 26 -20.51 -42.76 16.35
C VAL A 26 -19.09 -42.28 16.63
N LEU A 27 -18.23 -43.13 17.20
CA LEU A 27 -16.83 -42.80 17.46
C LEU A 27 -16.06 -42.54 16.15
N GLY A 28 -16.27 -43.39 15.15
CA GLY A 28 -15.66 -43.24 13.83
C GLY A 28 -16.10 -41.98 13.11
N LEU A 29 -17.40 -41.65 13.14
CA LEU A 29 -17.92 -40.41 12.57
C LEU A 29 -17.47 -39.18 13.37
N GLY A 30 -17.37 -39.27 14.69
CA GLY A 30 -16.85 -38.20 15.54
C GLY A 30 -15.40 -37.87 15.20
N LEU A 31 -14.54 -38.89 15.13
CA LEU A 31 -13.14 -38.71 14.74
C LEU A 31 -13.00 -38.26 13.28
N GLY A 32 -13.79 -38.83 12.37
CA GLY A 32 -13.77 -38.46 10.95
C GLY A 32 -14.20 -37.00 10.75
N SER A 33 -15.30 -36.57 11.36
CA SER A 33 -15.78 -35.18 11.28
C SER A 33 -14.80 -34.20 11.92
N PHE A 34 -14.19 -34.57 13.06
CA PHE A 34 -13.14 -33.78 13.69
C PHE A 34 -11.93 -33.58 12.77
N LEU A 35 -11.44 -34.65 12.13
CA LEU A 35 -10.34 -34.58 11.16
C LEU A 35 -10.69 -33.70 9.96
N VAL A 36 -11.88 -33.89 9.38
CA VAL A 36 -12.34 -33.11 8.23
C VAL A 36 -12.44 -31.63 8.59
N PHE A 37 -13.03 -31.29 9.73
CA PHE A 37 -13.15 -29.91 10.20
C PHE A 37 -11.79 -29.25 10.38
N HIS A 38 -10.85 -29.94 11.05
CA HIS A 38 -9.49 -29.42 11.24
C HIS A 38 -8.74 -29.27 9.91
N ASN A 39 -8.89 -30.23 8.99
CA ASN A 39 -8.25 -30.18 7.69
C ASN A 39 -8.73 -28.96 6.87
N ILE A 40 -10.04 -28.71 6.84
CA ILE A 40 -10.61 -27.52 6.17
C ILE A 40 -10.07 -26.24 6.80
N ARG A 41 -10.06 -26.15 8.13
CA ARG A 41 -9.56 -24.97 8.84
C ARG A 41 -8.08 -24.69 8.55
N ILE A 42 -7.25 -25.74 8.50
CA ILE A 42 -5.83 -25.62 8.16
C ILE A 42 -5.68 -25.19 6.70
N TYR A 43 -6.47 -25.77 5.79
CA TYR A 43 -6.43 -25.42 4.37
C TYR A 43 -6.78 -23.94 4.14
N GLN A 44 -7.83 -23.43 4.77
CA GLN A 44 -8.21 -22.01 4.69
C GLN A 44 -7.07 -21.09 5.14
N LYS A 45 -6.42 -21.41 6.27
CA LYS A 45 -5.26 -20.64 6.75
C LYS A 45 -4.08 -20.69 5.78
N ARG A 46 -3.81 -21.85 5.16
CA ARG A 46 -2.75 -21.98 4.16
C ARG A 46 -3.00 -21.10 2.94
N VAL A 47 -4.24 -21.09 2.44
CA VAL A 47 -4.62 -20.24 1.30
C VAL A 47 -4.48 -18.76 1.65
N GLU A 48 -4.92 -18.35 2.83
CA GLU A 48 -4.76 -16.96 3.29
C GLU A 48 -3.29 -16.56 3.40
N LEU A 49 -2.45 -17.38 4.02
CA LEU A 49 -1.02 -17.12 4.16
C LEU A 49 -0.32 -17.07 2.80
N GLN A 50 -0.72 -17.94 1.86
CA GLN A 50 -0.17 -17.95 0.51
C GLN A 50 -0.53 -16.69 -0.26
N LYS A 51 -1.78 -16.22 -0.18
CA LYS A 51 -2.19 -14.93 -0.77
C LYS A 51 -1.41 -13.76 -0.18
N ARG A 52 -1.23 -13.73 1.15
CA ARG A 52 -0.41 -12.70 1.81
C ARG A 52 1.03 -12.74 1.32
N ALA A 53 1.63 -13.92 1.19
CA ALA A 53 2.98 -14.09 0.68
C ALA A 53 3.12 -13.61 -0.77
N GLU A 54 2.13 -13.88 -1.62
CA GLU A 54 2.09 -13.42 -3.01
C GLU A 54 2.01 -11.90 -3.10
N VAL A 55 1.10 -11.27 -2.33
CA VAL A 55 1.01 -9.80 -2.25
C VAL A 55 2.32 -9.17 -1.76
N LEU A 56 2.96 -9.76 -0.75
CA LEU A 56 4.24 -9.27 -0.25
C LEU A 56 5.35 -9.39 -1.30
N LYS A 57 5.35 -10.48 -2.08
CA LYS A 57 6.30 -10.69 -3.17
C LYS A 57 6.12 -9.67 -4.28
N ASP A 58 4.88 -9.37 -4.65
CA ASP A 58 4.56 -8.34 -5.64
C ASP A 58 4.95 -6.94 -5.15
N GLN A 59 4.73 -6.65 -3.87
CA GLN A 59 5.19 -5.40 -3.26
C GLN A 59 6.71 -5.27 -3.33
N ILE A 60 7.47 -6.32 -3.01
CA ILE A 60 8.93 -6.34 -3.12
C ILE A 60 9.35 -6.06 -4.56
N GLY A 61 8.75 -6.75 -5.55
CA GLY A 61 9.04 -6.52 -6.96
C GLY A 61 8.78 -5.07 -7.38
N SER A 62 7.65 -4.48 -6.96
CA SER A 62 7.33 -3.08 -7.26
C SER A 62 8.30 -2.09 -6.61
N LEU A 63 8.77 -2.38 -5.39
CA LEU A 63 9.76 -1.56 -4.70
C LEU A 63 11.13 -1.65 -5.38
N GLU A 64 11.52 -2.83 -5.83
CA GLU A 64 12.79 -3.06 -6.53
C GLU A 64 12.81 -2.34 -7.88
N SER A 65 11.71 -2.40 -8.65
CA SER A 65 11.57 -1.61 -9.88
C SER A 65 11.67 -0.10 -9.61
N ARG A 66 10.95 0.41 -8.59
CA ARG A 66 11.04 1.83 -8.19
C ARG A 66 12.46 2.23 -7.77
N LYS A 67 13.16 1.35 -7.06
CA LYS A 67 14.55 1.59 -6.67
C LYS A 67 15.44 1.72 -7.91
N GLY A 68 15.29 0.82 -8.89
CA GLY A 68 16.02 0.91 -10.15
C GLY A 68 15.73 2.20 -10.94
N GLU A 69 14.46 2.60 -11.01
CA GLU A 69 14.06 3.88 -11.62
C GLU A 69 14.71 5.07 -10.90
N LEU A 70 14.66 5.11 -9.57
CA LEU A 70 15.28 6.17 -8.77
C LEU A 70 16.81 6.19 -8.92
N GLU A 71 17.48 5.04 -8.92
CA GLU A 71 18.92 4.96 -9.15
C GLU A 71 19.30 5.47 -10.54
N SER A 72 18.52 5.12 -11.57
CA SER A 72 18.74 5.65 -12.92
C SER A 72 18.52 7.17 -13.00
N ALA A 73 17.49 7.69 -12.32
CA ALA A 73 17.21 9.12 -12.26
C ALA A 73 18.32 9.88 -11.50
N ILE A 74 18.87 9.30 -10.44
CA ILE A 74 20.02 9.86 -9.71
C ILE A 74 21.27 9.88 -10.59
N GLN A 75 21.54 8.81 -11.35
CA GLN A 75 22.68 8.77 -12.27
C GLN A 75 22.57 9.86 -13.36
N VAL A 76 21.37 10.03 -13.93
CA VAL A 76 21.11 11.13 -14.88
C VAL A 76 21.28 12.48 -14.19
N GLY A 77 20.73 12.65 -12.99
CA GLY A 77 20.80 13.92 -12.24
C GLY A 77 22.20 14.31 -11.76
N THR A 78 23.09 13.33 -11.52
CA THR A 78 24.49 13.55 -11.14
C THR A 78 25.41 13.77 -12.34
N THR A 79 24.92 13.59 -13.57
CA THR A 79 25.70 13.83 -14.78
C THR A 79 25.91 15.34 -14.98
N GLN A 80 27.13 15.72 -15.38
CA GLN A 80 27.52 17.12 -15.56
C GLN A 80 26.64 17.86 -16.59
N GLU A 81 26.15 17.15 -17.62
CA GLU A 81 25.19 17.68 -18.60
C GLU A 81 23.85 18.07 -17.98
N TYR A 82 23.32 17.27 -17.04
CA TYR A 82 22.07 17.60 -16.38
C TYR A 82 22.22 18.81 -15.46
N GLN A 83 23.33 18.88 -14.72
CA GLN A 83 23.66 20.05 -13.91
C GLN A 83 23.81 21.31 -14.76
N GLU A 84 24.51 21.20 -15.90
CA GLU A 84 24.64 22.31 -16.84
C GLU A 84 23.28 22.74 -17.42
N LYS A 85 22.43 21.78 -17.77
CA LYS A 85 21.07 22.03 -18.26
C LYS A 85 20.22 22.77 -17.23
N VAL A 86 20.20 22.32 -15.98
CA VAL A 86 19.46 22.97 -14.89
C VAL A 86 19.97 24.40 -14.67
N LEU A 87 21.30 24.60 -14.67
CA LEU A 87 21.88 25.92 -14.51
C LEU A 87 21.57 26.86 -15.68
N ARG A 88 21.43 26.36 -16.90
CA ARG A 88 20.98 27.12 -18.07
C ARG A 88 19.49 27.48 -17.97
N GLU A 89 18.64 26.53 -17.59
CA GLU A 89 17.20 26.75 -17.41
C GLU A 89 16.91 27.79 -16.32
N GLN A 90 17.71 27.79 -15.24
CA GLN A 90 17.63 28.78 -14.17
C GLN A 90 18.31 30.11 -14.52
N GLY A 91 18.95 30.23 -15.69
CA GLY A 91 19.65 31.43 -16.13
C GLY A 91 20.95 31.74 -15.37
N LEU A 92 21.48 30.79 -14.59
CA LEU A 92 22.65 30.94 -13.72
C LEU A 92 23.98 30.61 -14.43
N TYR A 93 23.93 29.94 -15.59
CA TYR A 93 25.11 29.54 -16.35
C TYR A 93 24.97 29.87 -17.84
N LYS A 94 26.06 30.35 -18.45
CA LYS A 94 26.14 30.75 -19.87
C LYS A 94 27.47 30.30 -20.47
N LYS A 95 27.45 29.78 -21.70
CA LYS A 95 28.69 29.54 -22.46
C LYS A 95 29.18 30.82 -23.15
N PRO A 96 30.49 30.94 -23.43
CA PRO A 96 31.02 32.09 -24.17
C PRO A 96 30.36 32.17 -25.55
N GLY A 97 29.60 33.23 -25.81
CA GLY A 97 28.85 33.46 -27.06
C GLY A 97 27.32 33.34 -26.96
N GLU A 98 26.75 33.08 -25.79
CA GLU A 98 25.29 32.95 -25.58
C GLU A 98 24.69 34.24 -24.95
N GLU A 99 23.60 34.76 -25.53
CA GLU A 99 22.89 35.96 -25.05
C GLU A 99 21.61 35.56 -24.31
N VAL A 100 21.44 36.01 -23.07
CA VAL A 100 20.25 35.70 -22.25
C VAL A 100 19.26 36.84 -22.32
N VAL A 101 18.06 36.55 -22.79
CA VAL A 101 16.94 37.50 -22.90
C VAL A 101 15.96 37.23 -21.76
N THR A 102 15.96 38.09 -20.75
CA THR A 102 14.96 38.05 -19.67
C THR A 102 13.72 38.82 -20.12
N ILE A 103 12.60 38.12 -20.35
CA ILE A 103 11.33 38.75 -20.70
C ILE A 103 10.62 39.13 -19.39
N ILE A 104 10.63 40.41 -19.06
CA ILE A 104 9.91 40.93 -17.88
C ILE A 104 8.47 41.22 -18.29
N PRO A 105 7.45 40.66 -17.59
CA PRO A 105 6.06 40.97 -17.86
C PRO A 105 5.77 42.46 -17.57
N PRO A 106 4.92 43.13 -18.37
CA PRO A 106 4.68 44.57 -18.27
C PRO A 106 4.05 45.00 -16.93
N GLU A 107 3.43 44.09 -16.17
CA GLU A 107 2.86 44.38 -14.86
C GLU A 107 3.93 44.65 -13.78
N GLN A 108 5.08 43.98 -13.83
CA GLN A 108 6.15 44.16 -12.83
C GLN A 108 6.86 45.52 -12.99
N VAL A 109 6.98 46.00 -14.22
CA VAL A 109 7.57 47.33 -14.51
C VAL A 109 6.71 48.44 -13.93
N GLN A 110 5.39 48.28 -13.91
CA GLN A 110 4.45 49.25 -13.32
C GLN A 110 4.50 49.25 -11.79
N GLU A 111 4.68 48.08 -11.16
CA GLU A 111 4.84 47.97 -9.71
C GLU A 111 6.16 48.55 -9.22
N GLU A 112 7.28 48.29 -9.92
CA GLU A 112 8.58 48.87 -9.58
C GLU A 112 8.58 50.40 -9.73
N GLN A 113 7.92 50.94 -10.77
CA GLN A 113 7.77 52.38 -10.94
C GLN A 113 6.84 53.00 -9.88
N LYS A 114 5.75 52.33 -9.49
CA LYS A 114 4.87 52.77 -8.39
C LYS A 114 5.58 52.76 -7.04
N GLN A 115 6.37 51.73 -6.75
CA GLN A 115 7.14 51.66 -5.51
C GLN A 115 8.26 52.70 -5.47
N GLN A 116 8.94 52.96 -6.59
CA GLN A 116 9.93 54.04 -6.69
C GLN A 116 9.31 55.44 -6.56
N GLN A 117 8.06 55.65 -7.04
CA GLN A 117 7.34 56.91 -6.82
C GLN A 117 6.84 57.07 -5.38
N ALA A 118 6.34 56.00 -4.76
CA ALA A 118 5.89 56.00 -3.37
C ALA A 118 7.05 56.27 -2.39
N ASN A 119 8.24 55.73 -2.65
CA ASN A 119 9.43 55.90 -1.82
C ASN A 119 10.08 57.29 -1.95
N ARG A 120 9.66 58.12 -2.92
CA ARG A 120 10.13 59.52 -3.06
C ARG A 120 9.31 60.53 -2.25
N VAL A 121 8.16 60.13 -1.71
CA VAL A 121 7.28 61.02 -0.93
C VAL A 121 7.55 60.81 0.56
N TRP A 122 8.59 61.46 1.08
CA TRP A 122 9.00 61.31 2.49
C TRP A 122 8.14 62.09 3.50
N TRP A 123 7.24 62.97 3.03
CA TRP A 123 6.34 63.74 3.87
C TRP A 123 4.98 63.93 3.19
N ASN A 124 3.90 63.55 3.86
CA ASN A 124 2.52 63.75 3.42
C ASN A 124 1.66 64.29 4.59
N PRO A 125 1.25 65.57 4.56
CA PRO A 125 0.51 66.20 5.66
C PRO A 125 -0.98 65.81 5.73
N PHE A 126 -1.50 65.07 4.75
CA PHE A 126 -2.92 64.76 4.61
C PHE A 126 -3.30 63.31 4.94
N SER A 127 -2.36 62.46 5.36
CA SER A 127 -2.64 61.04 5.67
C SER A 127 -3.54 60.82 6.90
N TRP A 128 -3.89 61.89 7.64
CA TRP A 128 -4.57 61.81 8.93
C TRP A 128 -6.09 62.03 8.79
N PHE A 129 -6.54 62.47 7.61
CA PHE A 129 -7.94 62.72 7.30
C PHE A 129 -8.63 61.56 6.56
N SER A 130 -7.91 60.47 6.28
CA SER A 130 -8.48 59.26 5.69
C SER A 130 -8.93 58.31 6.79
N ARG A 131 -10.12 58.59 7.34
CA ARG A 131 -10.91 57.66 8.16
C ARG A 131 -12.13 57.28 7.34
N ASP A 132 -12.14 56.03 6.87
CA ASP A 132 -13.30 55.17 6.67
C ASP A 132 -12.83 53.71 6.80
#